data_AF-A0A3D4Y0W8-F1
#
_entry.id   AF-A0A3D4Y0W8-F1
#
_cell.length_a   1.000
_cell.length_b   1.000
_cell.length_c   1.000
_cell.angle_alpha   90.00
_cell.angle_beta   90.00
_cell.angle_gamma   90.00
#
_symmetry.space_group_name_H-M   'P 1'
#
loop_
_entity.id
_entity.type
_entity.pdbx_description
1 polymer ?
#
loop_
_entity_poly.entity_id
_entity_poly.type
_entity_poly.pdbx_seq_one_letter_code
_entity_poly.pdbx_strand_id
1 'polypeptide(L)'
;METAEGLTREAENIGSEAYAQKRETLEEEWQKCYGVLEEKYLQLMNRNICLHTGEGWEELKIMFSDAAFIQTFEKNDSFLEMKFLLEIYEAEVQAGVRHTVLDTEAQNIEELWEPIRNLRFSLWRVKAAGIPEMGEELCRRIQEENISSVALLFVIRSAFEETSDVLAPLADLFLDHQMLVYAYELLKELQKQMPDVADIRELITELERYL
;
A
#
# COMPACT_ATOMS: atom_id res chain seq x y z
N MET A 1 0.13 3.58 34.63
CA MET A 1 -1.30 3.24 34.74
C MET A 1 -2.06 4.53 34.50
N GLU A 2 -2.06 5.00 33.25
CA GLU A 2 -2.85 6.15 32.83
C GLU A 2 -4.31 5.70 32.81
N THR A 3 -5.14 6.32 33.64
CA THR A 3 -6.53 5.95 33.81
C THR A 3 -7.34 6.37 32.59
N ALA A 4 -8.33 5.55 32.23
CA ALA A 4 -9.26 5.76 31.11
C ALA A 4 -10.02 7.10 31.16
N GLU A 5 -9.93 7.86 32.26
CA GLU A 5 -10.46 9.22 32.41
C GLU A 5 -9.60 10.31 31.76
N GLY A 6 -8.32 10.05 31.47
CA GLY A 6 -7.44 10.99 30.75
C GLY A 6 -7.73 11.03 29.25
N LEU A 7 -8.00 9.85 28.67
CA LEU A 7 -8.29 9.68 27.24
C LEU A 7 -9.67 10.25 26.84
N THR A 8 -10.64 10.24 27.74
CA THR A 8 -11.98 10.81 27.49
C THR A 8 -11.99 12.34 27.49
N ARG A 9 -11.13 13.00 28.27
CA ARG A 9 -11.02 14.48 28.29
C ARG A 9 -10.27 15.06 27.09
N GLU A 10 -9.30 14.34 26.52
CA GLU A 10 -8.64 14.78 25.28
C GLU A 10 -9.58 14.65 24.07
N ALA A 11 -10.42 13.61 24.03
CA ALA A 11 -11.43 13.43 22.99
C ALA A 11 -12.52 14.53 23.00
N GLU A 12 -12.89 15.06 24.17
CA GLU A 12 -13.87 16.15 24.33
C GLU A 12 -13.38 17.51 23.82
N ASN A 13 -12.10 17.67 23.48
CA ASN A 13 -11.47 18.98 23.25
C ASN A 13 -10.86 19.17 21.85
N ILE A 14 -10.96 18.18 20.96
CA ILE A 14 -10.38 18.21 19.59
C ILE A 14 -10.97 19.35 18.74
N GLY A 15 -12.19 19.82 19.06
CA GLY A 15 -12.86 20.91 18.35
C GLY A 15 -12.70 22.31 18.96
N SER A 16 -11.88 22.50 20.00
CA SER A 16 -11.73 23.81 20.63
C SER A 16 -10.66 24.68 19.96
N GLU A 17 -10.82 26.00 20.09
CA GLU A 17 -9.84 26.98 19.63
C GLU A 17 -8.47 26.80 20.33
N ALA A 18 -8.46 26.42 21.60
CA ALA A 18 -7.23 26.15 22.34
C ALA A 18 -6.46 24.92 21.81
N TYR A 19 -7.19 23.88 21.38
CA TYR A 19 -6.58 22.73 20.71
C TYR A 19 -6.02 23.11 19.33
N ALA A 20 -6.77 23.89 18.55
CA ALA A 20 -6.32 24.38 17.24
C ALA A 20 -5.04 25.23 17.36
N GLN A 21 -4.99 26.19 18.30
CA GLN A 21 -3.81 27.02 18.55
C GLN A 21 -2.59 26.20 19.00
N LYS A 22 -2.78 25.18 19.85
CA LYS A 22 -1.70 24.28 20.27
C LYS A 22 -1.15 23.48 19.07
N ARG A 23 -2.02 22.98 18.20
CA ARG A 23 -1.63 22.27 16.97
C ARG A 23 -0.86 23.17 16.00
N GLU A 24 -1.33 24.40 15.80
CA GLU A 24 -0.66 25.40 14.95
C GLU A 24 0.74 25.73 15.48
N THR A 25 0.88 25.93 16.80
CA THR A 25 2.19 26.21 17.43
C THR A 25 3.17 25.05 17.23
N LEU A 26 2.72 23.81 17.44
CA LEU A 26 3.54 22.61 17.24
C LEU A 26 3.96 22.45 15.77
N GLU A 27 3.08 22.79 14.83
CA GLU A 27 3.36 22.75 13.40
C GLU A 27 4.41 23.81 13.02
N GLU A 28 4.29 25.03 13.54
CA GLU A 28 5.29 26.07 13.31
C GLU A 28 6.67 25.71 13.86
N GLU A 29 6.73 25.12 15.06
CA GLU A 29 7.97 24.63 15.66
C GLU A 29 8.59 23.50 14.85
N TRP A 30 7.77 22.54 14.41
CA TRP A 30 8.21 21.47 13.53
C TRP A 30 8.76 22.03 12.22
N GLN A 31 8.06 22.98 11.58
CA GLN A 31 8.49 23.55 10.32
C GLN A 31 9.79 24.35 10.43
N LYS A 32 10.01 25.05 11.55
CA LYS A 32 11.28 25.73 11.84
C LYS A 32 12.44 24.74 12.00
N CYS A 33 12.18 23.58 12.61
CA CYS A 33 13.20 22.57 12.88
C CYS A 33 13.50 21.68 11.67
N TYR A 34 12.47 21.30 10.91
CA TYR A 34 12.54 20.21 9.95
C TYR A 34 12.16 20.57 8.52
N GLY A 35 11.54 21.73 8.25
CA GLY A 35 11.06 22.06 6.89
C GLY A 35 12.16 22.05 5.82
N VAL A 36 13.36 22.58 6.15
CA VAL A 36 14.52 22.54 5.23
C VAL A 36 15.08 21.12 5.05
N LEU A 37 14.97 20.28 6.08
CA LEU A 37 15.41 18.88 6.02
C LEU A 37 14.43 18.04 5.21
N GLU A 38 13.13 18.26 5.37
CA GLU A 38 12.08 17.61 4.60
C GLU A 38 12.29 17.82 3.10
N GLU A 39 12.45 19.07 2.66
CA GLU A 39 12.67 19.38 1.24
C GLU A 39 13.93 18.69 0.69
N LYS A 40 15.02 18.66 1.48
CA LYS A 40 16.25 17.96 1.09
C LYS A 40 16.05 16.45 0.97
N TYR A 41 15.30 15.84 1.88
CA TYR A 41 15.03 14.40 1.83
C TYR A 41 14.09 14.05 0.68
N LEU A 42 13.10 14.89 0.36
CA LEU A 42 12.27 14.72 -0.84
C LEU A 42 13.10 14.79 -2.12
N GLN A 43 14.04 15.75 -2.21
CA GLN A 43 14.96 15.85 -3.34
C GLN A 43 15.89 14.62 -3.44
N LEU A 44 16.41 14.14 -2.31
CA LEU A 44 17.24 12.94 -2.26
C LEU A 44 16.45 11.69 -2.69
N MET A 45 15.20 11.58 -2.26
CA MET A 45 14.30 10.49 -2.63
C MET A 45 14.05 10.47 -4.13
N ASN A 46 13.62 11.59 -4.71
CA ASN A 46 13.40 11.71 -6.15
C ASN A 46 14.69 11.45 -6.95
N ARG A 47 15.84 11.93 -6.46
CA ARG A 47 17.13 11.64 -7.08
C ARG A 47 17.40 10.13 -7.12
N ASN A 48 17.20 9.41 -6.02
CA ASN A 48 17.46 7.98 -5.95
C ASN A 48 16.47 7.16 -6.80
N ILE A 49 15.21 7.60 -6.91
CA ILE A 49 14.21 7.05 -7.83
C ILE A 49 14.70 7.18 -9.29
N CYS A 50 15.13 8.37 -9.71
CA CYS A 50 15.65 8.63 -11.06
C CYS A 50 16.91 7.84 -11.44
N LEU A 51 17.64 7.26 -10.47
CA LEU A 51 18.84 6.49 -10.81
C LEU A 51 18.48 5.14 -11.44
N HIS A 52 17.30 4.58 -11.15
CA HIS A 52 16.87 3.26 -11.61
C HIS A 52 17.92 2.17 -11.33
N THR A 53 18.62 2.27 -10.20
CA THR A 53 19.71 1.36 -9.82
C THR A 53 19.43 0.68 -8.49
N GLY A 54 19.93 -0.55 -8.33
CA GLY A 54 19.88 -1.27 -7.06
C GLY A 54 20.55 -0.51 -5.91
N GLU A 55 21.60 0.27 -6.19
CA GLU A 55 22.26 1.13 -5.19
C GLU A 55 21.33 2.24 -4.69
N GLY A 56 20.63 2.93 -5.61
CA GLY A 56 19.66 3.97 -5.25
C GLY A 56 18.51 3.42 -4.39
N TRP A 57 18.03 2.21 -4.70
CA TRP A 57 17.00 1.55 -3.90
C TRP A 57 17.50 1.13 -2.51
N GLU A 58 18.74 0.63 -2.42
CA GLU A 58 19.34 0.26 -1.14
C GLU A 58 19.56 1.49 -0.22
N GLU A 59 19.96 2.63 -0.78
CA GLU A 59 20.05 3.88 -0.03
C GLU A 59 18.69 4.31 0.54
N LEU A 60 17.61 4.15 -0.23
CA LEU A 60 16.26 4.42 0.25
C LEU A 60 15.84 3.44 1.36
N LYS A 61 16.15 2.15 1.22
CA LYS A 61 15.90 1.17 2.29
C LYS A 61 16.62 1.51 3.58
N ILE A 62 17.91 1.87 3.49
CA ILE A 62 18.70 2.27 4.66
C ILE A 62 18.07 3.49 5.33
N MET A 63 17.67 4.50 4.54
CA MET A 63 17.01 5.70 5.06
C MET A 63 15.69 5.38 5.78
N PHE A 64 14.85 4.53 5.18
CA PHE A 64 13.53 4.18 5.71
C PHE A 64 13.57 3.10 6.81
N SER A 65 14.74 2.52 7.09
CA SER A 65 14.94 1.59 8.22
C SER A 65 15.02 2.27 9.59
N ASP A 66 15.25 3.60 9.63
CA ASP A 66 15.28 4.38 10.87
C ASP A 66 13.86 4.78 11.30
N ALA A 67 13.38 4.19 12.39
CA ALA A 67 12.06 4.48 12.94
C ALA A 67 11.89 5.96 13.36
N ALA A 68 12.96 6.62 13.82
CA ALA A 68 12.90 8.03 14.20
C ALA A 68 12.74 8.94 12.97
N PHE A 69 13.36 8.58 11.85
CA PHE A 69 13.19 9.26 10.57
C PHE A 69 11.73 9.18 10.12
N ILE A 70 11.14 7.99 10.10
CA ILE A 70 9.73 7.80 9.71
C ILE A 70 8.80 8.61 10.59
N GLN A 71 8.93 8.53 11.92
CA GLN A 71 8.08 9.29 12.85
C GLN A 71 8.22 10.81 12.67
N THR A 72 9.39 11.29 12.22
CA THR A 72 9.62 12.72 12.00
C THR A 72 8.86 13.23 10.77
N PHE A 73 8.81 12.43 9.71
CA PHE A 73 8.28 12.83 8.40
C PHE A 73 6.94 12.16 8.03
N GLU A 74 6.33 11.38 8.93
CA GLU A 74 5.08 10.64 8.67
C GLU A 74 3.88 11.52 8.31
N LYS A 75 3.93 12.83 8.63
CA LYS A 75 2.88 13.78 8.24
C LYS A 75 2.87 14.09 6.74
N ASN A 76 3.97 13.80 6.05
CA ASN A 76 4.11 14.07 4.62
C ASN A 76 3.82 12.79 3.83
N ASP A 77 2.79 12.86 3.00
CA ASP A 77 2.28 11.71 2.24
C ASP A 77 3.38 11.04 1.41
N SER A 78 4.29 11.79 0.78
CA SER A 78 5.35 11.21 -0.05
C SER A 78 6.30 10.29 0.71
N PHE A 79 6.54 10.52 2.01
CA PHE A 79 7.35 9.62 2.82
C PHE A 79 6.57 8.35 3.17
N LEU A 80 5.27 8.46 3.50
CA LEU A 80 4.43 7.28 3.74
C LEU A 80 4.28 6.43 2.46
N GLU A 81 4.10 7.07 1.32
CA GLU A 81 4.00 6.44 0.00
C GLU A 81 5.29 5.69 -0.35
N MET A 82 6.45 6.32 -0.15
CA MET A 82 7.74 5.66 -0.37
C MET A 82 7.94 4.46 0.57
N LYS A 83 7.59 4.61 1.85
CA LYS A 83 7.65 3.51 2.81
C LYS A 83 6.80 2.33 2.33
N PHE A 84 5.57 2.59 1.89
CA PHE A 84 4.67 1.57 1.39
C PHE A 84 5.22 0.88 0.13
N LEU A 85 5.81 1.64 -0.80
CA LEU A 85 6.46 1.10 -2.00
C LEU A 85 7.65 0.18 -1.66
N LEU A 86 8.47 0.56 -0.67
CA LEU A 86 9.60 -0.27 -0.22
C LEU A 86 9.11 -1.58 0.43
N GLU A 87 8.03 -1.52 1.22
CA GLU A 87 7.42 -2.71 1.82
C GLU A 87 6.86 -3.68 0.75
N ILE A 88 6.21 -3.14 -0.30
CA ILE A 88 5.78 -3.94 -1.46
C ILE A 88 6.99 -4.58 -2.13
N TYR A 89 8.00 -3.77 -2.45
CA TYR A 89 9.21 -4.23 -3.14
C TYR A 89 9.91 -5.38 -2.38
N GLU A 90 10.02 -5.27 -1.06
CA GLU A 90 10.58 -6.33 -0.23
C GLU A 90 9.75 -7.61 -0.27
N ALA A 91 8.42 -7.50 -0.20
CA ALA A 91 7.53 -8.65 -0.31
C ALA A 91 7.63 -9.32 -1.70
N GLU A 92 7.74 -8.53 -2.77
CA GLU A 92 7.90 -9.03 -4.14
C GLU A 92 9.23 -9.76 -4.34
N VAL A 93 10.33 -9.20 -3.83
CA VAL A 93 11.65 -9.86 -3.86
C VAL A 93 11.62 -11.18 -3.09
N GLN A 94 11.00 -11.21 -1.91
CA GLN A 94 10.85 -12.44 -1.11
C GLN A 94 10.00 -13.51 -1.83
N ALA A 95 8.99 -13.09 -2.59
CA ALA A 95 8.14 -13.95 -3.39
C ALA A 95 8.75 -14.36 -4.74
N GLY A 96 9.94 -13.84 -5.10
CA GLY A 96 10.61 -14.15 -6.36
C GLY A 96 9.93 -13.55 -7.59
N VAL A 97 9.21 -12.43 -7.42
CA VAL A 97 8.59 -11.68 -8.52
C VAL A 97 9.68 -11.13 -9.44
N ARG A 98 9.52 -11.30 -10.76
CA ARG A 98 10.53 -10.90 -11.76
C ARG A 98 10.51 -9.40 -12.09
N HIS A 99 9.33 -8.79 -12.07
CA HIS A 99 9.10 -7.37 -12.34
C HIS A 99 8.37 -6.78 -11.14
N THR A 100 9.11 -5.99 -10.37
CA THR A 100 8.68 -5.40 -9.11
C THR A 100 8.06 -4.02 -9.31
N VAL A 101 7.43 -3.49 -8.27
CA VAL A 101 6.86 -2.14 -8.25
C VAL A 101 7.89 -1.03 -8.51
N LEU A 102 9.19 -1.33 -8.33
CA LEU A 102 10.29 -0.39 -8.59
C LEU A 102 10.90 -0.54 -10.00
N ASP A 103 10.47 -1.53 -10.79
CA ASP A 103 10.91 -1.72 -12.18
C ASP A 103 10.15 -0.79 -13.14
N THR A 104 10.39 0.51 -12.99
CA THR A 104 9.72 1.58 -13.74
C THR A 104 10.71 2.69 -14.14
N GLU A 105 10.31 3.50 -15.11
CA GLU A 105 11.01 4.72 -15.55
C GLU A 105 10.52 5.99 -14.83
N ALA A 106 9.82 5.84 -13.70
CA ALA A 106 9.32 6.96 -12.89
C ALA A 106 10.44 7.93 -12.48
N GLN A 107 10.20 9.24 -12.61
CA GLN A 107 11.20 10.28 -12.34
C GLN A 107 11.06 10.91 -10.94
N ASN A 108 10.07 10.50 -10.17
CA ASN A 108 9.82 11.03 -8.83
C ASN A 108 8.83 10.12 -8.10
N ILE A 109 8.64 10.38 -6.81
CA ILE A 109 7.74 9.64 -5.95
C ILE A 109 6.28 9.67 -6.44
N GLU A 110 5.82 10.78 -7.00
CA GLU A 110 4.44 10.92 -7.48
C GLU A 110 4.16 9.99 -8.67
N GLU A 111 5.07 9.94 -9.65
CA GLU A 111 4.99 9.01 -10.79
C GLU A 111 5.15 7.55 -10.35
N LEU A 112 6.03 7.28 -9.36
CA LEU A 112 6.25 5.93 -8.83
C LEU A 112 5.02 5.42 -8.06
N TRP A 113 4.33 6.31 -7.36
CA TRP A 113 3.16 6.01 -6.56
C TRP A 113 1.86 5.91 -7.37
N GLU A 114 1.78 6.62 -8.49
CA GLU A 114 0.57 6.74 -9.30
C GLU A 114 -0.12 5.39 -9.61
N PRO A 115 0.59 4.33 -10.05
CA PRO A 115 -0.01 3.02 -10.31
C PRO A 115 -0.70 2.42 -9.06
N ILE A 116 -0.04 2.51 -7.89
CA ILE A 116 -0.56 1.98 -6.63
C ILE A 116 -1.79 2.77 -6.17
N ARG A 117 -1.74 4.11 -6.30
CA ARG A 117 -2.86 4.99 -6.01
C ARG A 117 -4.07 4.69 -6.91
N ASN A 118 -3.82 4.54 -8.21
CA ASN A 118 -4.85 4.23 -9.20
C ASN A 118 -5.46 2.84 -8.96
N LEU A 119 -4.64 1.85 -8.63
CA LEU A 119 -5.10 0.52 -8.24
C LEU A 119 -6.03 0.58 -7.02
N ARG A 120 -5.64 1.33 -5.97
CA ARG A 120 -6.48 1.54 -4.78
C ARG A 120 -7.84 2.12 -5.14
N PHE A 121 -7.88 3.14 -6.00
CA PHE A 121 -9.13 3.71 -6.47
C PHE A 121 -9.97 2.73 -7.30
N SER A 122 -9.35 1.93 -8.17
CA SER A 122 -10.04 0.88 -8.92
C SER A 122 -10.67 -0.16 -7.98
N LEU A 123 -9.96 -0.60 -6.95
CA LEU A 123 -10.48 -1.54 -5.96
C LEU A 123 -11.68 -0.97 -5.19
N TRP A 124 -11.61 0.30 -4.78
CA TRP A 124 -12.74 0.97 -4.15
C TRP A 124 -13.95 1.08 -5.07
N ARG A 125 -13.73 1.35 -6.36
CA ARG A 125 -14.82 1.38 -7.36
C ARG A 125 -15.44 0.01 -7.57
N VAL A 126 -14.64 -1.07 -7.62
CA VAL A 126 -15.17 -2.44 -7.68
C VAL A 126 -16.00 -2.75 -6.43
N LYS A 127 -15.53 -2.40 -5.23
CA LYS A 127 -16.30 -2.59 -3.99
C LYS A 127 -17.61 -1.80 -3.98
N ALA A 128 -17.61 -0.58 -4.51
CA ALA A 128 -18.77 0.31 -4.48
C ALA A 128 -19.81 0.04 -5.59
N ALA A 129 -19.35 -0.21 -6.82
CA ALA A 129 -20.20 -0.35 -8.00
C ALA A 129 -20.49 -1.82 -8.35
N GLY A 130 -19.60 -2.75 -7.97
CA GLY A 130 -19.68 -4.15 -8.35
C GLY A 130 -18.65 -4.54 -9.42
N ILE A 131 -18.46 -5.86 -9.55
CA ILE A 131 -17.56 -6.47 -10.53
C ILE A 131 -18.05 -6.34 -11.97
N PRO A 132 -19.34 -6.56 -12.31
CA PRO A 132 -19.78 -6.48 -13.71
C PRO A 132 -19.47 -5.15 -14.39
N GLU A 133 -19.45 -4.06 -13.62
CA GLU A 133 -19.25 -2.70 -14.14
C GLU A 133 -17.78 -2.26 -14.18
N MET A 134 -16.94 -2.76 -13.26
CA MET A 134 -15.59 -2.22 -13.03
C MET A 134 -14.49 -3.29 -13.02
N GLY A 135 -14.84 -4.57 -13.07
CA GLY A 135 -13.90 -5.70 -13.01
C GLY A 135 -12.99 -5.77 -14.23
N GLU A 136 -13.54 -5.62 -15.44
CA GLU A 136 -12.74 -5.63 -16.68
C GLU A 136 -11.68 -4.51 -16.69
N GLU A 137 -12.07 -3.32 -16.21
CA GLU A 137 -11.17 -2.16 -16.07
C GLU A 137 -10.03 -2.44 -15.10
N LEU A 138 -10.34 -3.08 -13.96
CA LEU A 138 -9.34 -3.47 -12.97
C LEU A 138 -8.35 -4.49 -13.56
N CYS A 139 -8.84 -5.53 -14.22
CA CYS A 139 -8.00 -6.56 -14.86
C CYS A 139 -7.07 -5.94 -15.91
N ARG A 140 -7.61 -5.07 -16.76
CA ARG A 140 -6.83 -4.36 -17.78
C ARG A 140 -5.72 -3.51 -17.14
N ARG A 141 -6.04 -2.73 -16.10
CA ARG A 141 -5.05 -1.90 -15.40
C ARG A 141 -3.92 -2.74 -14.82
N ILE A 142 -4.25 -3.82 -14.12
CA ILE A 142 -3.25 -4.72 -13.53
C ILE A 142 -2.26 -5.22 -14.60
N GLN A 143 -2.78 -5.57 -15.78
CA GLN A 143 -1.95 -6.05 -16.90
C GLN A 143 -1.14 -4.92 -17.56
N GLU A 144 -1.73 -3.75 -17.80
CA GLU A 144 -1.07 -2.61 -18.45
C GLU A 144 0.05 -2.02 -17.57
N GLU A 145 -0.19 -1.93 -16.27
CA GLU A 145 0.76 -1.39 -15.28
C GLU A 145 1.71 -2.46 -14.70
N ASN A 146 1.61 -3.72 -15.18
CA ASN A 146 2.40 -4.87 -14.68
C ASN A 146 2.35 -5.05 -13.14
N ILE A 147 1.19 -4.80 -12.53
CA ILE A 147 1.03 -4.89 -11.08
C ILE A 147 1.10 -6.35 -10.65
N SER A 148 2.06 -6.72 -9.81
CA SER A 148 2.16 -8.09 -9.30
C SER A 148 0.98 -8.48 -8.40
N SER A 149 0.73 -9.79 -8.26
CA SER A 149 -0.28 -10.30 -7.31
C SER A 149 0.08 -9.98 -5.85
N VAL A 150 1.38 -9.84 -5.55
CA VAL A 150 1.89 -9.45 -4.23
C VAL A 150 1.55 -7.98 -3.94
N ALA A 151 1.85 -7.08 -4.87
CA ALA A 151 1.48 -5.67 -4.76
C ALA A 151 -0.03 -5.49 -4.63
N LEU A 152 -0.81 -6.20 -5.45
CA LEU A 152 -2.28 -6.19 -5.36
C LEU A 152 -2.78 -6.57 -3.96
N LEU A 153 -2.28 -7.68 -3.39
CA LEU A 153 -2.64 -8.11 -2.04
C LEU A 153 -2.26 -7.07 -0.98
N PHE A 154 -1.10 -6.42 -1.13
CA PHE A 154 -0.66 -5.36 -0.23
C PHE A 154 -1.63 -4.18 -0.24
N VAL A 155 -2.06 -3.75 -1.44
CA VAL A 155 -3.05 -2.67 -1.60
C VAL A 155 -4.40 -3.07 -1.04
N ILE A 156 -4.87 -4.30 -1.26
CA ILE A 156 -6.14 -4.78 -0.69
C ILE A 156 -6.10 -4.71 0.84
N ARG A 157 -5.03 -5.17 1.47
CA ARG A 157 -4.87 -5.16 2.94
C ARG A 157 -4.81 -3.75 3.52
N SER A 158 -4.24 -2.78 2.80
CA SER A 158 -4.19 -1.40 3.27
C SER A 158 -5.46 -0.60 2.96
N ALA A 159 -6.21 -1.00 1.93
CA ALA A 159 -7.39 -0.29 1.46
C ALA A 159 -8.70 -0.69 2.15
N PHE A 160 -8.74 -1.86 2.80
CA PHE A 160 -9.95 -2.42 3.39
C PHE A 160 -9.71 -3.00 4.78
N GLU A 161 -10.57 -2.64 5.74
CA GLU A 161 -10.58 -3.25 7.08
C GLU A 161 -11.00 -4.73 7.01
N GLU A 162 -12.12 -5.02 6.35
CA GLU A 162 -12.61 -6.37 6.09
C GLU A 162 -12.26 -6.77 4.64
N THR A 163 -11.13 -7.48 4.49
CA THR A 163 -10.61 -7.88 3.17
C THR A 163 -11.38 -9.04 2.56
N SER A 164 -11.98 -9.92 3.37
CA SER A 164 -12.77 -11.09 2.91
C SER A 164 -13.86 -10.73 1.91
N ASP A 165 -14.50 -9.56 2.09
CA ASP A 165 -15.58 -9.05 1.22
C ASP A 165 -15.13 -8.77 -0.21
N VAL A 166 -13.83 -8.57 -0.42
CA VAL A 166 -13.24 -8.21 -1.71
C VAL A 166 -12.43 -9.37 -2.28
N LEU A 167 -11.78 -10.17 -1.43
CA LEU A 167 -10.94 -11.29 -1.86
C LEU A 167 -11.70 -12.34 -2.70
N ALA A 168 -12.84 -12.83 -2.22
CA ALA A 168 -13.61 -13.86 -2.94
C ALA A 168 -14.14 -13.35 -4.30
N PRO A 169 -14.85 -12.21 -4.35
CA PRO A 169 -15.33 -11.70 -5.64
C PRO A 169 -14.20 -11.42 -6.65
N LEU A 170 -13.06 -10.88 -6.20
CA LEU A 170 -11.92 -10.66 -7.10
C LEU A 170 -11.27 -11.96 -7.57
N ALA A 171 -11.22 -13.00 -6.72
CA ALA A 171 -10.70 -14.30 -7.14
C ALA A 171 -11.54 -14.89 -8.28
N ASP A 172 -12.88 -14.82 -8.17
CA ASP A 172 -13.80 -15.27 -9.24
C ASP A 172 -13.58 -14.47 -10.54
N LEU A 173 -13.49 -13.14 -10.44
CA LEU A 173 -13.17 -12.28 -11.59
C LEU A 173 -11.85 -12.69 -12.26
N PHE A 174 -10.80 -12.97 -11.48
CA PHE A 174 -9.51 -13.37 -12.05
C PHE A 174 -9.52 -14.76 -12.66
N LEU A 175 -10.34 -15.69 -12.14
CA LEU A 175 -10.56 -16.98 -12.79
C LEU A 175 -11.22 -16.79 -14.17
N ASP A 176 -12.27 -15.97 -14.25
CA ASP A 176 -12.97 -15.66 -15.50
C ASP A 176 -12.03 -15.02 -16.55
N HIS A 177 -11.07 -14.21 -16.10
CA HIS A 177 -10.07 -13.55 -16.94
C HIS A 177 -8.77 -14.36 -17.14
N GLN A 178 -8.71 -15.62 -16.69
CA GLN A 178 -7.52 -16.49 -16.77
C GLN A 178 -6.25 -15.92 -16.09
N MET A 179 -6.44 -15.02 -15.12
CA MET A 179 -5.39 -14.46 -14.29
C MET A 179 -5.07 -15.38 -13.10
N LEU A 180 -4.69 -16.63 -13.40
CA LEU A 180 -4.65 -17.74 -12.43
C LEU A 180 -3.74 -17.50 -11.23
N VAL A 181 -2.57 -16.87 -11.42
CA VAL A 181 -1.65 -16.52 -10.32
C VAL A 181 -2.30 -15.55 -9.33
N TYR A 182 -3.12 -14.61 -9.83
CA TYR A 182 -3.81 -13.64 -8.98
C TYR A 182 -4.93 -14.31 -8.20
N ALA A 183 -5.76 -15.12 -8.87
CA ALA A 183 -6.80 -15.90 -8.22
C ALA A 183 -6.21 -16.80 -7.12
N TYR A 184 -5.12 -17.52 -7.42
CA TYR A 184 -4.44 -18.40 -6.47
C TYR A 184 -3.96 -17.66 -5.22
N GLU A 185 -3.30 -16.51 -5.39
CA GLU A 185 -2.78 -15.75 -4.24
C GLU A 185 -3.91 -15.12 -3.41
N LEU A 186 -4.99 -14.63 -4.04
CA LEU A 186 -6.16 -14.14 -3.30
C LEU A 186 -6.85 -15.27 -2.50
N LEU A 187 -7.02 -16.45 -3.11
CA LEU A 187 -7.62 -17.60 -2.44
C LEU A 187 -6.77 -18.09 -1.27
N LYS A 188 -5.44 -18.10 -1.41
CA LYS A 188 -4.53 -18.41 -0.30
C LYS A 188 -4.67 -17.43 0.85
N GLU A 189 -4.86 -16.16 0.56
CA GLU A 189 -5.11 -15.16 1.60
C GLU A 189 -6.46 -15.39 2.28
N LEU A 190 -7.51 -15.64 1.50
CA LEU A 190 -8.84 -15.94 2.02
C LEU A 190 -8.84 -17.23 2.88
N GLN A 191 -8.09 -18.26 2.47
CA GLN A 191 -7.94 -19.51 3.21
C GLN A 191 -7.31 -19.31 4.58
N LYS A 192 -6.39 -18.35 4.75
CA LYS A 192 -5.81 -18.01 6.06
C LYS A 192 -6.86 -17.38 6.98
N GLN A 193 -7.79 -16.61 6.42
CA GLN A 193 -8.88 -15.97 7.16
C GLN A 193 -10.01 -16.95 7.48
N MET A 194 -10.23 -17.93 6.59
CA MET A 194 -11.31 -18.92 6.68
C MET A 194 -10.76 -20.36 6.58
N PRO A 195 -9.97 -20.83 7.57
CA PRO A 195 -9.23 -22.11 7.51
C PRO A 195 -10.13 -23.35 7.33
N ASP A 196 -11.38 -23.27 7.76
CA ASP A 196 -12.32 -24.39 7.82
C ASP A 196 -13.16 -24.57 6.54
N VAL A 197 -13.07 -23.65 5.57
CA VAL A 197 -13.84 -23.75 4.31
C VAL A 197 -13.12 -24.69 3.35
N ALA A 198 -13.64 -25.90 3.20
CA ALA A 198 -13.06 -26.95 2.35
C ALA A 198 -12.99 -26.53 0.86
N ASP A 199 -14.03 -25.86 0.35
CA ASP A 199 -14.14 -25.47 -1.05
C ASP A 199 -12.97 -24.57 -1.50
N ILE A 200 -12.54 -23.62 -0.64
CA ILE A 200 -11.40 -22.75 -0.93
C ILE A 200 -10.12 -23.58 -1.05
N ARG A 201 -9.93 -24.56 -0.17
CA ARG A 201 -8.75 -25.44 -0.17
C ARG A 201 -8.70 -26.30 -1.42
N GLU A 202 -9.85 -26.82 -1.83
CA GLU A 202 -9.98 -27.63 -3.05
C GLU A 202 -9.65 -26.80 -4.29
N LEU A 203 -10.18 -25.57 -4.40
CA LEU A 203 -9.88 -24.64 -5.49
C LEU A 203 -8.38 -24.28 -5.55
N ILE A 204 -7.75 -23.98 -4.41
CA ILE A 204 -6.29 -23.74 -4.34
C ILE A 204 -5.53 -24.95 -4.88
N THR A 205 -5.87 -26.15 -4.41
CA THR A 205 -5.21 -27.40 -4.84
C THR A 205 -5.40 -27.68 -6.33
N GLU A 206 -6.54 -27.30 -6.90
CA GLU A 206 -6.79 -27.39 -8.33
C GLU A 206 -5.91 -26.42 -9.11
N LEU A 207 -5.84 -25.15 -8.69
CA LEU A 207 -5.02 -24.12 -9.34
C LEU A 207 -3.52 -24.45 -9.34
N GLU A 208 -3.01 -25.09 -8.28
CA GLU A 208 -1.60 -25.55 -8.21
C GLU A 208 -1.21 -26.51 -9.34
N ARG A 209 -2.18 -27.17 -9.99
CA ARG A 209 -1.89 -28.06 -11.13
C ARG A 209 -1.62 -27.30 -12.42
N TYR A 210 -1.96 -26.01 -12.46
CA TYR A 210 -1.87 -25.16 -13.65
C TYR A 210 -0.78 -24.07 -13.54
N LEU A 211 -0.17 -23.89 -12.36
CA LEU A 211 0.89 -22.91 -12.07
C LEU A 211 2.27 -23.58 -11.98
#